data_AF-A0A7X3R5C9-F1
#
_entry.id   AF-A0A7X3R5C9-F1
#
_cell.length_a   1.000
_cell.length_b   1.000
_cell.length_c   1.000
_cell.angle_alpha   90.00
_cell.angle_beta   90.00
_cell.angle_gamma   90.00
#
_symmetry.space_group_name_H-M   'P 1'
#
loop_
_entity.id
_entity.type
_entity.pdbx_description
1 polymer ?
#
loop_
_entity_poly.entity_id
_entity_poly.type
_entity_poly.pdbx_seq_one_letter_code
_entity_poly.pdbx_strand_id
1 'polypeptide(L)'
;IHAQGGIAIAAHPMSWLTRSLSGRTIDRVVGRREEGIMFDAIEANLSPAGRVTARKTQERNAERWHLPVCGGSDCHHLPQLGTGWTEFEGSTAEELYAALAAGTVREGHSRPPSLREIGLGQAALGLAWGFSATPRKMVRRGTWVSRR
;
A
#
# COMPACT_ATOMS: atom_id res chain seq x y z
N ILE A 1 -11.86 -6.21 -10.21
CA ILE A 1 -10.44 -5.89 -10.54
C ILE A 1 -10.00 -6.83 -11.65
N HIS A 2 -9.75 -8.11 -11.37
CA HIS A 2 -9.33 -9.07 -12.41
C HIS A 2 -10.34 -9.26 -13.55
N ALA A 3 -11.64 -9.24 -13.28
CA ALA A 3 -12.67 -9.31 -14.33
C ALA A 3 -12.65 -8.13 -15.33
N GLN A 4 -11.91 -7.06 -15.02
CA GLN A 4 -11.70 -5.90 -15.90
C GLN A 4 -10.27 -5.84 -16.45
N GLY A 5 -9.46 -6.90 -16.27
CA GLY A 5 -8.04 -6.91 -16.62
C GLY A 5 -7.15 -6.08 -15.70
N GLY A 6 -7.65 -5.63 -14.55
CA GLY A 6 -6.87 -4.84 -13.59
C GLY A 6 -6.08 -5.71 -12.61
N ILE A 7 -5.11 -5.09 -11.94
CA ILE A 7 -4.28 -5.68 -10.89
C ILE A 7 -4.73 -5.25 -9.49
N ALA A 8 -4.61 -6.16 -8.52
CA ALA A 8 -4.94 -5.94 -7.12
C ALA A 8 -3.66 -5.88 -6.26
N ILE A 9 -3.21 -4.66 -5.95
CA ILE A 9 -2.05 -4.43 -5.07
C ILE A 9 -2.54 -4.02 -3.68
N ALA A 10 -2.02 -4.67 -2.63
CA ALA A 10 -2.27 -4.23 -1.27
C ALA A 10 -1.39 -3.01 -0.94
N ALA A 11 -1.94 -1.80 -1.16
CA ALA A 11 -1.26 -0.55 -0.88
C ALA A 11 -0.91 -0.37 0.61
N HIS A 12 0.32 0.05 0.87
CA HIS A 12 0.94 0.35 2.17
C HIS A 12 0.30 -0.44 3.34
N PRO A 13 0.45 -1.79 3.38
CA PRO A 13 -0.28 -2.64 4.31
C PRO A 13 0.00 -2.27 5.76
N MET A 14 -1.02 -2.47 6.60
CA MET A 14 -0.94 -2.31 8.04
C MET A 14 -0.55 -0.90 8.52
N SER A 15 -0.54 0.11 7.65
CA SER A 15 -0.29 1.51 7.99
C SER A 15 -1.14 1.96 9.19
N TRP A 16 -0.47 2.58 10.16
CA TRP A 16 -1.14 3.10 11.36
C TRP A 16 -1.76 4.48 11.12
N LEU A 17 -1.19 5.26 10.19
CA LEU A 17 -1.58 6.65 9.96
C LEU A 17 -2.61 6.78 8.84
N THR A 18 -2.45 6.02 7.76
CA THR A 18 -3.33 6.05 6.57
C THR A 18 -4.23 4.82 6.53
N ARG A 19 -5.38 4.92 5.83
CA ARG A 19 -6.29 3.78 5.68
C ARG A 19 -5.65 2.70 4.82
N SER A 20 -5.28 1.59 5.44
CA SER A 20 -4.78 0.42 4.72
C SER A 20 -5.56 -0.85 5.07
N LEU A 21 -5.27 -1.93 4.35
CA LEU A 21 -5.70 -3.26 4.73
C LEU A 21 -4.99 -3.69 6.03
N SER A 22 -5.74 -4.36 6.91
CA SER A 22 -5.17 -5.00 8.09
C SER A 22 -4.52 -6.32 7.71
N GLY A 23 -3.51 -6.76 8.46
CA GLY A 23 -2.89 -8.06 8.25
C GLY A 23 -3.92 -9.21 8.28
N ARG A 24 -4.93 -9.14 9.16
CA ARG A 24 -6.02 -10.14 9.22
C ARG A 24 -6.86 -10.16 7.95
N THR A 25 -7.09 -8.99 7.32
CA THR A 25 -7.84 -8.91 6.07
C THR A 25 -7.06 -9.60 4.95
N ILE A 26 -5.75 -9.35 4.88
CA ILE A 26 -4.87 -9.96 3.88
C ILE A 26 -4.76 -11.47 4.14
N ASP A 27 -4.53 -11.90 5.39
CA ASP A 27 -4.53 -13.31 5.80
C ASP A 27 -5.79 -14.04 5.33
N ARG A 28 -6.96 -13.41 5.47
CA ARG A 28 -8.25 -14.00 5.07
C ARG A 28 -8.39 -14.13 3.55
N VAL A 29 -7.96 -13.13 2.78
CA VAL A 29 -8.03 -13.17 1.31
C VAL A 29 -7.07 -14.23 0.79
N VAL A 30 -5.80 -14.15 1.20
CA VAL A 30 -4.77 -15.11 0.79
C VAL A 30 -5.13 -16.53 1.22
N GLY A 31 -5.60 -16.71 2.46
CA GLY A 31 -5.92 -18.03 3.00
C GLY A 31 -7.11 -18.72 2.31
N ARG A 32 -8.02 -17.95 1.68
CA ARG A 32 -9.14 -18.52 0.92
C ARG A 32 -8.73 -19.05 -0.45
N ARG A 33 -7.67 -18.47 -1.05
CA ARG A 33 -7.20 -18.81 -2.41
C ARG A 33 -8.34 -18.88 -3.44
N GLU A 34 -9.29 -17.95 -3.34
CA GLU A 34 -10.45 -17.91 -4.21
C GLU A 34 -10.03 -17.38 -5.59
N GLU A 35 -10.36 -18.13 -6.64
CA GLU A 35 -10.01 -17.75 -8.00
C GLU A 35 -10.61 -16.39 -8.36
N GLY A 36 -9.79 -15.52 -8.93
CA GLY A 36 -10.18 -14.14 -9.25
C GLY A 36 -10.32 -13.21 -8.04
N ILE A 37 -10.13 -13.67 -6.80
CA ILE A 37 -10.18 -12.84 -5.58
C ILE A 37 -8.87 -13.01 -4.77
N MET A 38 -7.78 -12.54 -5.35
CA MET A 38 -6.43 -12.54 -4.76
C MET A 38 -5.75 -11.17 -4.90
N PHE A 39 -4.59 -11.02 -4.27
CA PHE A 39 -3.68 -9.91 -4.53
C PHE A 39 -2.58 -10.39 -5.49
N ASP A 40 -2.17 -9.52 -6.41
CA ASP A 40 -1.05 -9.77 -7.32
C ASP A 40 0.28 -9.35 -6.70
N ALA A 41 0.25 -8.34 -5.81
CA ALA A 41 1.42 -7.88 -5.10
C ALA A 41 1.04 -7.14 -3.81
N ILE A 42 2.05 -6.88 -2.99
CA ILE A 42 1.95 -5.99 -1.83
C ILE A 42 2.93 -4.85 -1.97
N GLU A 43 2.55 -3.68 -1.47
CA GLU A 43 3.45 -2.53 -1.47
C GLU A 43 4.40 -2.56 -0.26
N ALA A 44 5.67 -2.26 -0.49
CA ALA A 44 6.61 -1.96 0.58
C ALA A 44 6.18 -0.67 1.28
N ASN A 45 5.82 -0.76 2.56
CA ASN A 45 5.33 0.40 3.31
C ASN A 45 6.49 1.32 3.73
N LEU A 46 6.86 2.23 2.84
CA LEU A 46 8.06 3.07 2.95
C LEU A 46 7.81 4.43 3.63
N SER A 47 6.56 4.74 3.94
CA SER A 47 6.21 5.98 4.65
C SER A 47 6.89 6.04 6.03
N PRO A 48 7.14 7.23 6.61
CA PRO A 48 7.69 7.35 7.96
C PRO A 48 6.85 6.61 9.02
N ALA A 49 5.52 6.63 8.89
CA ALA A 49 4.60 5.85 9.72
C ALA A 49 4.62 4.35 9.37
N GLY A 50 4.99 4.04 8.13
CA GLY A 50 5.17 2.72 7.56
C GLY A 50 6.35 1.96 8.11
N ARG A 51 7.46 2.59 8.51
CA ARG A 51 8.66 1.88 9.01
C ARG A 51 8.36 0.91 10.16
N VAL A 52 7.46 1.30 11.06
CA VAL A 52 7.05 0.48 12.22
C VAL A 52 6.25 -0.75 11.76
N THR A 53 5.48 -0.62 10.69
CA THR A 53 4.61 -1.67 10.16
C THR A 53 5.27 -2.44 9.03
N ALA A 54 6.29 -1.89 8.38
CA ALA A 54 7.02 -2.45 7.26
C ALA A 54 7.67 -3.78 7.63
N ARG A 55 8.37 -3.82 8.77
CA ARG A 55 8.96 -5.06 9.30
C ARG A 55 7.90 -6.15 9.49
N LYS A 56 6.75 -5.80 10.09
CA LYS A 56 5.65 -6.74 10.32
C LYS A 56 5.00 -7.22 9.01
N THR A 57 4.87 -6.33 8.04
CA THR A 57 4.38 -6.65 6.69
C THR A 57 5.35 -7.59 5.98
N GLN A 58 6.65 -7.31 6.04
CA GLN A 58 7.70 -8.16 5.45
C GLN A 58 7.74 -9.55 6.11
N GLU A 59 7.74 -9.62 7.44
CA GLU A 59 7.69 -10.89 8.18
C GLU A 59 6.46 -11.71 7.80
N ARG A 60 5.26 -11.10 7.80
CA ARG A 60 4.03 -11.79 7.40
C ARG A 60 4.02 -12.20 5.94
N ASN A 61 4.59 -11.38 5.05
CA ASN A 61 4.69 -11.74 3.64
C ASN A 61 5.60 -12.95 3.46
N ALA A 62 6.76 -12.96 4.13
CA ALA A 62 7.72 -14.06 4.08
C ALA A 62 7.16 -15.35 4.67
N GLU A 63 6.31 -15.27 5.70
CA GLU A 63 5.78 -16.45 6.40
C GLU A 63 4.44 -16.97 5.86
N ARG A 64 3.60 -16.10 5.27
CA ARG A 64 2.19 -16.42 5.01
C ARG A 64 1.69 -16.04 3.63
N TRP A 65 2.02 -14.83 3.16
CA TRP A 65 1.39 -14.31 1.94
C TRP A 65 2.13 -14.71 0.69
N HIS A 66 3.46 -14.72 0.74
CA HIS A 66 4.35 -15.04 -0.37
C HIS A 66 3.99 -14.28 -1.65
N LEU A 67 3.63 -13.01 -1.50
CA LEU A 67 3.27 -12.13 -2.60
C LEU A 67 4.50 -11.34 -3.08
N PRO A 68 4.58 -11.04 -4.39
CA PRO A 68 5.55 -10.09 -4.92
C PRO A 68 5.51 -8.76 -4.18
N VAL A 69 6.67 -8.14 -3.99
CA VAL A 69 6.81 -6.85 -3.30
C VAL A 69 7.09 -5.76 -4.34
N CYS A 70 6.23 -4.75 -4.39
CA CYS A 70 6.37 -3.60 -5.26
C CYS A 70 6.53 -2.31 -4.45
N GLY A 71 7.00 -1.24 -5.09
CA GLY A 71 7.14 0.07 -4.46
C GLY A 71 6.30 1.15 -5.13
N GLY A 72 5.76 2.05 -4.31
CA GLY A 72 5.06 3.24 -4.73
C GLY A 72 5.34 4.39 -3.75
N SER A 73 5.21 5.62 -4.25
CA SER A 73 5.56 6.82 -3.48
C SER A 73 4.45 7.31 -2.55
N ASP A 74 3.20 6.89 -2.77
CA ASP A 74 2.01 7.43 -2.10
C ASP A 74 2.02 8.97 -2.06
N CYS A 75 2.34 9.57 -3.22
CA CYS A 75 2.67 10.98 -3.35
C CYS A 75 1.42 11.86 -3.19
N HIS A 76 1.41 12.70 -2.15
CA HIS A 76 0.43 13.75 -1.89
C HIS A 76 0.98 15.16 -2.15
N HIS A 77 2.31 15.27 -2.27
CA HIS A 77 3.04 16.51 -2.52
C HIS A 77 4.16 16.27 -3.53
N LEU A 78 4.42 17.24 -4.40
CA LEU A 78 5.40 17.12 -5.49
C LEU A 78 6.78 16.56 -5.05
N PRO A 79 7.35 16.94 -3.89
CA PRO A 79 8.63 16.37 -3.43
C PRO A 79 8.60 14.87 -3.09
N GLN A 80 7.42 14.26 -3.00
CA GLN A 80 7.26 12.82 -2.78
C GLN A 80 7.25 12.02 -4.08
N LEU A 81 7.04 12.67 -5.24
CA LEU A 81 7.01 11.98 -6.53
C LEU A 81 8.32 11.20 -6.74
N GLY A 82 8.22 9.92 -7.09
CA GLY A 82 9.37 9.06 -7.33
C GLY A 82 10.18 8.67 -6.08
N THR A 83 9.67 8.92 -4.88
CA THR A 83 10.34 8.46 -3.64
C THR A 83 10.18 6.97 -3.34
N GLY A 84 9.25 6.32 -4.05
CA GLY A 84 9.10 4.87 -4.10
C GLY A 84 8.74 4.47 -5.53
N TRP A 85 9.31 3.36 -6.00
CA TRP A 85 9.10 2.83 -7.35
C TRP A 85 9.20 1.31 -7.37
N THR A 86 8.78 0.72 -8.48
CA THR A 86 8.94 -0.71 -8.75
C THR A 86 9.89 -0.88 -9.92
N GLU A 87 10.95 -1.64 -9.73
CA GLU A 87 11.90 -2.04 -10.76
C GLU A 87 11.45 -3.35 -11.39
N PHE A 88 11.46 -3.41 -12.72
CA PHE A 88 11.13 -4.59 -13.51
C PHE A 88 11.82 -4.50 -14.87
N GLU A 89 12.03 -5.64 -15.51
CA GLU A 89 12.52 -5.70 -16.88
C GLU A 89 11.38 -5.36 -17.85
N GLY A 90 11.54 -4.30 -18.64
CA GLY A 90 10.54 -3.85 -19.61
C GLY A 90 10.22 -2.36 -19.50
N SER A 91 9.26 -1.92 -20.30
CA SER A 91 8.80 -0.53 -20.35
C SER A 91 7.30 -0.38 -20.65
N THR A 92 6.58 -1.48 -20.78
CA THR A 92 5.13 -1.52 -21.06
C THR A 92 4.34 -1.99 -19.84
N ALA A 93 3.02 -1.74 -19.85
CA ALA A 93 2.12 -2.17 -18.78
C ALA A 93 1.99 -3.70 -18.75
N GLU A 94 2.01 -4.34 -19.91
CA GLU A 94 1.93 -5.79 -20.08
C GLU A 94 3.17 -6.48 -19.51
N GLU A 95 4.36 -5.90 -19.71
CA GLU A 95 5.60 -6.39 -19.12
C GLU A 95 5.61 -6.23 -17.60
N LEU A 96 5.08 -5.12 -17.06
CA LEU A 96 4.90 -4.96 -15.61
C LEU A 96 3.94 -6.02 -15.05
N TYR A 97 2.82 -6.27 -15.74
CA TYR A 97 1.87 -7.32 -15.33
C TYR A 97 2.54 -8.70 -15.31
N ALA A 98 3.30 -9.04 -16.35
CA ALA A 98 4.04 -10.30 -16.42
C ALA A 98 5.11 -10.41 -15.31
N ALA A 99 5.82 -9.32 -15.02
CA ALA A 99 6.83 -9.28 -13.97
C ALA A 99 6.22 -9.46 -12.57
N LEU A 100 5.07 -8.85 -12.30
CA LEU A 100 4.33 -9.06 -11.05
C LEU A 100 3.90 -10.52 -10.93
N ALA A 101 3.30 -11.10 -11.98
CA ALA A 101 2.87 -12.50 -11.98
C ALA A 101 4.04 -13.49 -11.80
N ALA A 102 5.21 -13.17 -12.36
CA ALA A 102 6.44 -13.96 -12.21
C ALA A 102 7.18 -13.70 -10.88
N GLY A 103 6.81 -12.67 -10.12
CA GLY A 103 7.52 -12.25 -8.92
C GLY A 103 8.92 -11.70 -9.19
N THR A 104 9.18 -11.16 -10.38
CA THR A 104 10.48 -10.62 -10.80
C THR A 104 10.61 -9.12 -10.60
N VAL A 105 9.67 -8.52 -9.88
CA VAL A 105 9.72 -7.10 -9.48
C VAL A 105 10.58 -6.89 -8.24
N ARG A 106 11.13 -5.69 -8.09
CA ARG A 106 11.83 -5.24 -6.88
C ARG A 106 11.34 -3.87 -6.46
N GLU A 107 11.18 -3.66 -5.17
CA GLU A 107 10.88 -2.33 -4.65
C GLU A 107 12.14 -1.47 -4.61
N GLY A 108 11.99 -0.22 -5.04
CA GLY A 108 13.01 0.83 -4.91
C GLY A 108 12.46 2.02 -4.14
N HIS A 109 13.33 2.72 -3.42
CA HIS A 109 12.95 3.90 -2.66
C HIS A 109 14.11 4.87 -2.47
N SER A 110 13.77 6.13 -2.26
CA SER A 110 14.71 7.19 -1.91
C SER A 110 14.36 7.79 -0.54
N ARG A 111 15.14 8.79 -0.13
CA ARG A 111 14.91 9.48 1.14
C ARG A 111 13.53 10.15 1.10
N PRO A 112 12.68 9.98 2.13
CA PRO A 112 11.43 10.73 2.21
C PRO A 112 11.71 12.24 2.37
N PRO A 113 10.91 13.11 1.74
CA PRO A 113 11.07 14.55 1.88
C PRO A 113 10.76 14.99 3.31
N SER A 114 11.46 16.01 3.77
CA SER A 114 11.22 16.66 5.05
C SER A 114 9.99 17.56 4.97
N LEU A 115 9.42 17.91 6.14
CA LEU A 115 8.31 18.87 6.23
C LEU A 115 8.68 20.25 5.65
N ARG A 116 9.97 20.62 5.67
CA ARG A 116 10.46 21.86 5.07
C ARG A 116 10.44 21.79 3.54
N GLU A 117 10.82 20.65 2.98
CA GLU A 117 10.78 20.40 1.52
C GLU A 117 9.34 20.34 1.00
N ILE A 118 8.42 19.77 1.78
CA ILE A 118 6.98 19.78 1.47
C ILE A 118 6.38 21.18 1.62
N GLY A 119 6.86 21.95 2.59
CA GLY A 119 6.28 23.21 3.03
C GLY A 119 5.24 22.99 4.14
N LEU A 120 5.43 23.65 5.29
CA LEU A 120 4.59 23.44 6.48
C LEU A 120 3.10 23.71 6.24
N GLY A 121 2.78 24.73 5.43
CA GLY A 121 1.40 25.03 5.05
C GLY A 121 0.76 23.94 4.18
N GLN A 122 1.51 23.39 3.22
CA GLN A 122 1.06 22.29 2.38
C GLN A 122 0.88 21.00 3.19
N ALA A 123 1.81 20.71 4.11
CA ALA A 123 1.69 19.58 5.02
C ALA A 123 0.44 19.70 5.92
N ALA A 124 0.18 20.89 6.49
CA ALA A 124 -0.98 21.13 7.33
C ALA A 124 -2.31 21.02 6.54
N LEU A 125 -2.35 21.58 5.33
CA LEU A 125 -3.51 21.46 4.43
C LEU A 125 -3.75 20.01 4.02
N GLY A 126 -2.69 19.27 3.69
CA GLY A 126 -2.76 17.84 3.35
C GLY A 126 -3.33 17.00 4.49
N LEU A 127 -2.86 17.23 5.73
CA LEU A 127 -3.43 16.60 6.93
C LEU A 127 -4.89 16.97 7.13
N ALA A 128 -5.24 18.26 7.02
CA ALA A 128 -6.61 18.74 7.18
C ALA A 128 -7.56 18.11 6.15
N TRP A 129 -7.14 17.99 4.89
CA TRP A 129 -7.87 17.29 3.84
C TRP A 129 -8.02 15.79 4.12
N GLY A 130 -6.94 15.13 4.56
CA GLY A 130 -7.01 13.72 4.94
C GLY A 130 -8.02 13.46 6.07
N PHE A 131 -8.06 14.34 7.06
CA PHE A 131 -9.04 14.28 8.14
C PHE A 131 -10.47 14.59 7.68
N SER A 132 -10.66 15.58 6.80
CA SER A 132 -11.98 15.98 6.29
C SER A 132 -12.59 14.96 5.32
N ALA A 133 -11.77 14.27 4.53
CA ALA A 133 -12.19 13.21 3.62
C ALA A 133 -12.62 11.92 4.35
N THR A 134 -12.30 11.78 5.64
CA THR A 134 -12.63 10.58 6.43
C THR A 134 -13.33 10.84 7.78
N PRO A 135 -14.42 11.63 7.85
CA PRO A 135 -14.98 12.11 9.11
C PRO A 135 -15.56 10.98 9.98
N ARG A 136 -16.08 9.91 9.36
CA ARG A 136 -16.86 8.86 10.02
C ARG A 136 -16.08 7.99 11.02
N LYS A 137 -14.74 7.97 10.99
CA LYS A 137 -13.93 7.11 11.88
C LYS A 137 -13.31 7.81 13.09
N MET A 138 -13.23 9.14 13.11
CA MET A 138 -12.83 9.87 14.33
C MET A 138 -13.92 9.78 15.42
N VAL A 139 -15.19 9.66 15.01
CA VAL A 139 -16.35 9.66 15.91
C VAL A 139 -16.80 8.26 16.35
N ARG A 140 -16.45 7.19 15.63
CA ARG A 140 -16.86 5.81 15.98
C ARG A 140 -15.69 4.84 16.08
N ARG A 141 -15.04 4.79 17.25
CA ARG A 141 -14.53 3.53 17.82
C ARG A 141 -15.71 2.81 18.48
N GLY A 142 -16.54 2.16 17.67
CA GLY A 142 -17.69 1.44 18.21
C GLY A 142 -18.53 0.81 17.11
N THR A 143 -18.67 -0.52 17.19
CA THR A 143 -19.61 -1.37 16.45
C THR A 143 -19.48 -1.41 14.93
N TRP A 144 -18.57 -2.26 14.44
CA TRP A 144 -18.83 -3.03 13.22
C TRP A 144 -19.38 -4.38 13.68
N VAL A 145 -20.70 -4.47 13.87
CA VAL A 145 -21.39 -5.76 14.05
C VAL A 145 -21.72 -6.24 12.64
N SER A 146 -21.08 -7.32 12.19
CA SER A 146 -21.49 -8.01 10.97
C SER A 146 -22.88 -8.58 11.22
N ARG A 147 -23.90 -8.05 10.54
CA ARG A 147 -25.16 -8.78 10.41
C ARG A 147 -24.88 -9.99 9.52
N ARG A 148 -25.09 -11.18 10.09
CA ARG A 148 -25.26 -12.42 9.35
C ARG A 148 -26.57 -12.36 8.57
#